data_AF-A0A7K2NVV6-F1
#
_entry.id   AF-A0A7K2NVV6-F1
#
_cell.length_a   1.000
_cell.length_b   1.000
_cell.length_c   1.000
_cell.angle_alpha   90.00
_cell.angle_beta   90.00
_cell.angle_gamma   90.00
#
_symmetry.space_group_name_H-M   'P 1'
#
loop_
_entity.id
_entity.type
_entity.pdbx_description
1 polymer ?
#
loop_
_entity_poly.entity_id
_entity_poly.type
_entity_poly.pdbx_seq_one_letter_code
_entity_poly.pdbx_strand_id
1 'polypeptide(L)' 'TVGAAPEVLAKLVTENTSYGDGGVRAPAVRLLLGSRIADLSGVLDPQPLLALARSELRSRAADEPVVAVLEVRE' A
#
# COMPACT_ATOMS: atom_id res chain seq x y z
N THR A 1 -12.42 2.85 -2.78
CA THR A 1 -12.69 1.72 -3.69
C THR A 1 -11.44 1.37 -4.45
N VAL A 2 -11.41 0.23 -5.14
CA VAL A 2 -10.26 -0.24 -5.96
C VAL A 2 -9.80 0.84 -6.93
N GLY A 3 -10.72 1.56 -7.59
CA GLY A 3 -10.38 2.59 -8.58
C GLY A 3 -9.61 3.78 -7.99
N ALA A 4 -9.93 4.18 -6.75
CA ALA A 4 -9.26 5.28 -6.06
C ALA A 4 -8.03 4.84 -5.25
N ALA A 5 -7.92 3.55 -4.93
CA ALA A 5 -6.88 3.04 -4.05
C ALA A 5 -5.44 3.34 -4.51
N PRO A 6 -5.06 3.26 -5.80
CA PRO A 6 -3.69 3.55 -6.22
C PRO A 6 -3.23 4.97 -5.88
N GLU A 7 -4.09 5.97 -6.10
CA GLU A 7 -3.77 7.38 -5.83
C GLU A 7 -3.71 7.66 -4.32
N VAL A 8 -4.70 7.16 -3.58
CA VAL A 8 -4.75 7.30 -2.12
C VAL A 8 -3.55 6.62 -1.45
N LEU A 9 -3.19 5.41 -1.89
CA LEU A 9 -2.02 4.69 -1.38
C LEU A 9 -0.71 5.41 -1.73
N ALA A 10 -0.57 5.92 -2.96
CA ALA A 10 0.61 6.69 -3.35
C ALA A 10 0.82 7.90 -2.43
N LYS A 11 -0.25 8.63 -2.14
CA LYS A 11 -0.22 9.75 -1.20
C LYS A 11 0.19 9.30 0.20
N LEU A 12 -0.53 8.34 0.79
CA LEU A 12 -0.29 7.89 2.17
C LEU A 12 1.10 7.27 2.35
N VAL A 13 1.56 6.46 1.40
CA VAL A 13 2.91 5.87 1.44
C VAL A 13 3.96 6.97 1.39
N THR A 14 3.82 7.95 0.49
CA THR A 14 4.77 9.07 0.39
C THR A 14 4.82 9.89 1.68
N GLU A 15 3.66 10.22 2.25
CA GLU A 15 3.56 11.01 3.48
C GLU A 15 4.12 10.30 4.72
N ASN A 16 4.13 8.96 4.73
CA ASN A 16 4.55 8.15 5.88
C ASN A 16 5.83 7.34 5.61
N THR A 17 6.56 7.65 4.53
CA THR A 17 7.88 7.05 4.29
C THR A 17 8.91 7.79 5.14
N SER A 18 9.63 7.05 5.97
CA SER A 18 10.74 7.59 6.76
C SER A 18 12.05 7.51 5.99
N TYR A 19 12.89 8.53 6.20
CA TYR A 19 14.22 8.67 5.61
C TYR A 19 15.20 8.88 6.76
N GLY A 20 16.15 7.98 6.92
CA GLY A 20 17.17 8.08 7.96
C GLY A 20 18.44 7.34 7.59
N ASP A 21 19.33 7.16 8.56
CA ASP A 21 20.63 6.52 8.34
C ASP A 21 20.53 5.03 7.94
N GLY A 22 19.38 4.41 8.22
CA GLY A 22 19.02 3.06 7.76
C GLY A 22 18.45 2.99 6.35
N GLY A 23 18.40 4.12 5.62
CA GLY A 23 17.83 4.22 4.29
C GLY A 23 16.36 4.65 4.28
N VAL A 24 15.67 4.32 3.19
CA VAL A 24 14.26 4.61 2.97
C VAL A 24 13.41 3.49 3.54
N ARG A 25 12.36 3.83 4.30
CA ARG A 25 11.45 2.86 4.87
C ARG A 25 9.99 3.32 4.72
N ALA A 26 9.29 2.66 3.81
CA ALA A 26 7.86 2.79 3.61
C ALA A 26 7.07 2.23 4.82
N PRO A 27 5.82 2.69 5.03
CA PRO A 27 4.95 2.12 6.05
C PRO A 27 4.61 0.65 5.74
N ALA A 28 4.30 -0.12 6.78
CA ALA A 28 3.74 -1.45 6.58
C ALA A 28 2.30 -1.31 6.04
N VAL A 29 1.99 -1.97 4.93
CA VAL A 29 0.64 -1.91 4.34
C VAL A 29 0.03 -3.31 4.26
N ARG A 30 -1.23 -3.44 4.66
CA ARG A 30 -2.07 -4.62 4.40
C ARG A 30 -3.36 -4.15 3.74
N LEU A 31 -3.80 -4.85 2.70
CA LEU A 31 -5.03 -4.54 1.98
C LEU A 31 -6.05 -5.66 2.20
N LEU A 32 -7.27 -5.28 2.58
CA LEU A 32 -8.44 -6.16 2.55
C LEU A 32 -9.19 -5.90 1.24
N LEU A 33 -9.30 -6.95 0.42
CA LEU A 33 -9.93 -6.93 -0.89
C LEU A 33 -10.97 -8.06 -0.97
N GLY A 34 -12.23 -7.73 -0.73
CA GLY A 34 -13.29 -8.72 -0.49
C GLY A 34 -12.95 -9.59 0.72
N SER A 35 -12.80 -10.90 0.54
CA SER A 35 -12.44 -11.86 1.58
C SER A 35 -10.93 -12.14 1.71
N ARG A 36 -10.09 -11.54 0.85
CA ARG A 36 -8.64 -11.78 0.82
C ARG A 36 -7.88 -10.63 1.49
N ILE A 37 -6.87 -10.97 2.27
CA ILE A 37 -5.85 -10.03 2.74
C ILE A 37 -4.61 -10.18 1.84
N ALA A 38 -4.16 -9.06 1.26
CA ALA A 38 -2.84 -8.95 0.65
C ALA A 38 -1.90 -8.28 1.64
N ASP A 39 -0.92 -9.03 2.14
CA ASP A 39 0.09 -8.51 3.06
C ASP A 39 1.28 -7.96 2.26
N LEU A 40 1.47 -6.65 2.33
CA LEU A 40 2.56 -5.92 1.67
C LEU A 40 3.59 -5.40 2.69
N SER A 41 3.44 -5.76 3.97
CA SER A 41 4.25 -5.22 5.07
C SER A 41 5.73 -5.57 4.97
N GLY A 42 6.09 -6.58 4.18
CA GLY A 42 7.49 -6.95 3.92
C GLY A 42 8.22 -6.00 2.96
N VAL A 43 7.52 -5.13 2.24
CA VAL A 43 8.12 -4.25 1.23
C VAL A 43 8.51 -2.92 1.85
N LEU A 44 9.82 -2.68 1.98
CA LEU A 44 10.36 -1.49 2.62
C LEU A 44 10.52 -0.29 1.69
N ASP A 45 10.69 -0.53 0.38
CA ASP A 45 10.84 0.56 -0.58
C ASP A 45 9.46 1.00 -1.12
N PRO A 46 9.17 2.32 -1.14
CA PRO A 46 7.87 2.82 -1.55
C PRO A 46 7.51 2.49 -3.01
N GLN A 47 8.49 2.44 -3.92
CA GLN A 47 8.21 2.18 -5.34
C GLN A 47 7.76 0.72 -5.58
N PRO A 48 8.50 -0.32 -5.16
CA PRO A 48 8.04 -1.70 -5.18
C PRO A 48 6.75 -1.93 -4.40
N LEU A 49 6.54 -1.22 -3.28
CA LEU A 49 5.31 -1.35 -2.48
C LEU A 49 4.08 -0.91 -3.31
N LEU A 50 4.16 0.26 -3.93
CA LEU A 50 3.08 0.79 -4.78
C LEU A 50 2.87 -0.05 -6.04
N ALA A 51 3.95 -0.56 -6.63
CA ALA A 51 3.87 -1.46 -7.78
C ALA A 51 3.14 -2.78 -7.42
N LEU A 52 3.45 -3.36 -6.27
CA LEU A 52 2.81 -4.58 -5.78
C LEU A 52 1.34 -4.33 -5.46
N ALA A 53 1.02 -3.25 -4.73
CA ALA A 53 -0.37 -2.85 -4.47
C ALA A 53 -1.18 -2.70 -5.78
N ARG A 54 -0.60 -2.09 -6.82
CA ARG A 54 -1.25 -1.94 -8.12
C ARG A 54 -1.50 -3.29 -8.80
N SER A 55 -0.62 -4.27 -8.62
CA SER A 55 -0.83 -5.62 -9.17
C SER A 55 -1.99 -6.34 -8.49
N GLU A 56 -2.13 -6.19 -7.17
CA GLU A 56 -3.20 -6.79 -6.37
C GLU A 56 -4.59 -6.22 -6.69
N LEU A 57 -4.63 -4.96 -7.11
CA LEU A 57 -5.86 -4.26 -7.48
C LEU A 57 -6.28 -4.49 -8.95
N ARG A 58 -5.37 -4.95 -9.82
CA ARG A 58 -5.54 -4.92 -11.28
C ARG A 58 -6.73 -5.73 -11.80
N SER A 59 -7.03 -6.87 -11.19
CA SER A 59 -8.07 -7.80 -11.64
C SER A 59 -9.43 -7.54 -10.99
N ARG A 60 -9.59 -6.45 -10.23
CA ARG A 60 -10.78 -6.17 -9.43
C ARG A 60 -11.64 -5.08 -10.03
N ALA A 61 -12.93 -5.11 -9.72
CA ALA A 61 -13.88 -4.10 -10.18
C ALA A 61 -13.58 -2.75 -9.51
N ALA A 62 -13.65 -1.65 -10.27
CA ALA A 62 -13.21 -0.33 -9.78
C ALA A 62 -14.01 0.20 -8.58
N ASP A 63 -15.28 -0.21 -8.46
CA ASP A 63 -16.19 0.13 -7.37
C ASP A 63 -16.06 -0.79 -6.15
N GLU A 64 -15.31 -1.89 -6.26
CA GLU A 64 -15.09 -2.83 -5.16
C GLU A 64 -14.47 -2.10 -3.95
N PRO A 65 -15.01 -2.30 -2.72
CA PRO A 65 -14.44 -1.73 -1.51
C PRO A 65 -13.03 -2.25 -1.25
N VAL A 66 -12.17 -1.36 -0.75
CA VAL A 66 -10.81 -1.69 -0.31
C VAL A 66 -10.59 -1.04 1.03
N VAL A 67 -10.06 -1.80 1.98
CA VAL A 67 -9.56 -1.27 3.25
C VAL A 67 -8.05 -1.39 3.26
N ALA A 68 -7.35 -0.29 3.54
CA ALA A 68 -5.91 -0.29 3.73
C ALA A 68 -5.61 -0.06 5.22
N VAL A 69 -4.79 -0.94 5.79
CA VAL A 69 -4.24 -0.76 7.13
C VAL A 69 -2.78 -0.37 6.98
N LEU A 70 -2.44 0.78 7.54
CA LEU A 70 -1.09 1.34 7.50
C LEU A 70 -0.50 1.36 8.91
N GLU A 71 0.76 0.96 9.01
CA GLU A 71 1.56 1.05 10.22
C GLU A 71 2.81 1.87 9.91
N VAL A 72 2.92 3.04 10.54
CA VAL A 72 4.08 3.93 10.39
C VAL A 72 5.27 3.30 11.11
N ARG A 73 6.45 3.38 10.51
CA ARG A 73 7.68 2.82 11.05
C ARG A 73 8.63 3.94 11.44
N GLU A 74 8.99 3.95 12.71
CA GLU A 74 10.06 4.79 13.26
C GLU A 74 11.45 4.25 12.89
#